data_AF-A0A1Y2ASF5-F1
#
_entry.id   AF-A0A1Y2ASF5-F1
#
_cell.length_a   1.000
_cell.length_b   1.000
_cell.length_c   1.000
_cell.angle_alpha   90.00
_cell.angle_beta   90.00
_cell.angle_gamma   90.00
#
_symmetry.space_group_name_H-M   'P 1'
#
loop_
_entity.id
_entity.type
_entity.pdbx_description
1 polymer ?
#
loop_
_entity_poly.entity_id
_entity_poly.type
_entity_poly.pdbx_seq_one_letter_code
_entity_poly.pdbx_strand_id
1 'polypeptide(L)'
;MFINQTHDLIFITITFLSSFSKKKIFFHCDFEKDISNAAKKVFPDINIKYRIWHYKRALEIKEKNKLCLKEVENNINLDIHYKFISNFPFINPEYINDIYNKIKSECFEYKYDNFLEFLEYFEITYLKDDEIKHWNYYNNIEHITNNASESFNNYLYDLFPKKSHFYKFLLTLQKVDSLFYDDYKMRKSGA
;
A
#
# COMPACT_ATOMS: atom_id res chain seq x y z
N MET A 1 5.31 -5.13 -29.02
CA MET A 1 5.85 -5.73 -27.78
C MET A 1 4.85 -5.41 -26.68
N PHE A 2 4.10 -6.43 -26.26
CA PHE A 2 2.87 -6.29 -25.48
C PHE A 2 3.17 -5.94 -24.01
N ILE A 3 2.69 -4.78 -23.56
CA ILE A 3 2.62 -4.40 -22.15
C ILE A 3 1.28 -4.93 -21.64
N ASN A 4 1.31 -5.99 -20.85
CA ASN A 4 0.15 -6.48 -20.13
C ASN A 4 -0.31 -5.44 -19.11
N GLN A 5 -1.59 -5.08 -19.22
CA GLN A 5 -2.29 -4.12 -18.37
C GLN A 5 -2.42 -4.65 -16.94
N THR A 6 -1.66 -4.07 -16.01
CA THR A 6 -2.08 -3.93 -14.61
C THR A 6 -2.40 -2.47 -14.38
N HIS A 7 -3.70 -2.15 -14.40
CA HIS A 7 -4.23 -0.84 -14.06
C HIS A 7 -4.20 -0.66 -12.54
N ASP A 8 -3.06 -0.25 -12.01
CA ASP A 8 -2.99 0.33 -10.66
C ASP A 8 -2.60 1.81 -10.81
N LEU A 9 -3.58 2.68 -10.54
CA LEU A 9 -3.37 4.13 -10.46
C LEU A 9 -2.64 4.43 -9.15
N ILE A 10 -1.39 4.88 -9.26
CA ILE A 10 -0.60 5.39 -8.13
C ILE A 10 -1.23 6.70 -7.66
N PHE A 11 -1.76 6.74 -6.43
CA PHE A 11 -2.27 7.97 -5.81
C PHE A 11 -1.28 8.55 -4.80
N ILE A 12 -0.74 9.71 -5.15
CA ILE A 12 0.03 10.56 -4.24
C ILE A 12 -0.97 11.51 -3.56
N THR A 13 -1.40 11.18 -2.34
CA THR A 13 -2.16 12.14 -1.51
C THR A 13 -1.16 12.94 -0.67
N ILE A 14 -0.92 14.22 -1.03
CA ILE A 14 -0.18 15.14 -0.17
C ILE A 14 -1.18 15.94 0.66
N THR A 15 -1.43 15.54 1.90
CA THR A 15 -2.28 16.30 2.81
C THR A 15 -1.47 17.44 3.43
N PHE A 16 -1.51 18.63 2.83
CA PHE A 16 -1.01 19.85 3.47
C PHE A 16 -2.07 20.40 4.44
N LEU A 17 -1.97 20.05 5.72
CA LEU A 17 -2.73 20.72 6.78
C LEU A 17 -1.97 21.97 7.23
N SER A 18 -2.35 23.12 6.69
CA SER A 18 -1.90 24.42 7.19
C SER A 18 -2.67 24.80 8.46
N SER A 19 -2.16 24.38 9.62
CA SER A 19 -2.29 25.14 10.89
C SER A 19 -1.46 24.53 12.02
N PHE A 20 -0.44 25.29 12.43
CA PHE A 20 0.15 25.42 13.76
C PHE A 20 -0.08 24.29 14.80
N SER A 21 0.82 23.30 14.80
CA SER A 21 1.64 22.88 15.95
C SER A 21 2.78 22.03 15.38
N LYS A 22 3.77 21.60 16.16
CA LYS A 22 4.89 20.72 15.73
C LYS A 22 4.39 19.32 15.31
N LYS A 23 3.49 19.24 14.33
CA LYS A 23 2.85 18.02 13.88
C LYS A 23 3.75 17.39 12.82
N LYS A 24 4.23 16.19 13.12
CA LYS A 24 5.06 15.40 12.21
C LYS A 24 4.29 15.17 10.91
N ILE A 25 4.83 15.64 9.79
CA ILE A 25 4.21 15.48 8.47
C ILE A 25 4.56 14.10 7.94
N PHE A 26 3.53 13.33 7.60
CA PHE A 26 3.66 11.99 7.01
C PHE A 26 3.20 12.01 5.56
N PHE A 27 4.02 11.40 4.70
CA PHE A 27 3.69 11.09 3.34
C PHE A 27 3.26 9.62 3.25
N HIS A 28 1.98 9.43 2.96
CA HIS A 28 1.39 8.11 2.83
C HIS A 28 1.36 7.68 1.36
N CYS A 29 2.12 6.64 1.03
CA CYS A 29 2.23 6.12 -0.34
C CYS A 29 2.18 4.59 -0.37
N ASP A 30 2.14 4.06 -1.58
CA ASP A 30 2.24 2.63 -1.87
C ASP A 30 3.68 2.16 -1.63
N PHE A 31 3.91 0.85 -1.61
CA PHE A 31 5.23 0.23 -1.42
C PHE A 31 6.14 0.41 -2.64
N GLU A 32 6.38 1.67 -3.01
CA GLU A 32 7.23 2.09 -4.12
C GLU A 32 8.41 2.91 -3.59
N LYS A 33 9.58 2.27 -3.58
CA LYS A 33 10.81 2.84 -3.05
C LYS A 33 11.22 4.09 -3.84
N ASP A 34 11.01 4.11 -5.15
CA ASP A 34 11.34 5.25 -6.01
C ASP A 34 10.51 6.49 -5.68
N ILE A 35 9.21 6.34 -5.42
CA ILE A 35 8.34 7.45 -4.98
C ILE A 35 8.81 7.96 -3.62
N SER A 36 9.11 7.05 -2.70
CA SER A 36 9.58 7.39 -1.36
C SER A 36 10.90 8.17 -1.40
N ASN A 37 11.82 7.74 -2.26
CA ASN A 37 13.10 8.39 -2.49
C ASN A 37 12.95 9.77 -3.14
N ALA A 38 12.06 9.89 -4.13
CA ALA A 38 11.74 11.17 -4.75
C ALA A 38 11.14 12.16 -3.74
N ALA A 39 10.20 11.69 -2.91
CA ALA A 39 9.60 12.51 -1.85
C ALA A 39 10.65 13.01 -0.85
N LYS A 40 11.55 12.14 -0.39
CA LYS A 40 12.68 12.53 0.50
C LYS A 40 13.65 13.50 -0.17
N LYS A 41 13.87 13.40 -1.49
CA LYS A 41 14.74 14.32 -2.23
C LYS A 41 14.15 15.74 -2.29
N VAL A 42 12.83 15.86 -2.43
CA VAL A 42 12.14 17.17 -2.48
C VAL A 42 11.88 17.72 -1.08
N PHE A 43 11.55 16.84 -0.13
CA PHE A 43 11.23 17.18 1.26
C PHE A 43 12.07 16.31 2.21
N PRO A 44 13.31 16.71 2.55
CA PRO A 44 14.23 15.89 3.36
C PRO A 44 13.67 15.47 4.72
N ASP A 45 12.87 16.32 5.37
CA ASP A 45 12.32 16.09 6.70
C ASP A 45 10.99 15.32 6.70
N ILE A 46 10.52 14.85 5.52
CA ILE A 46 9.24 14.16 5.40
C ILE A 46 9.31 12.74 5.96
N ASN A 47 8.28 12.33 6.68
CA ASN A 47 8.20 10.98 7.21
C ASN A 47 7.42 10.10 6.23
N ILE A 48 8.04 9.03 5.75
CA ILE A 48 7.37 8.09 4.86
C ILE A 48 6.60 7.06 5.69
N LYS A 49 5.34 6.83 5.32
CA LYS A 49 4.54 5.70 5.80
C LYS A 49 3.90 4.98 4.61
N TYR A 50 4.08 3.67 4.54
CA TYR A 50 3.41 2.85 3.54
C TYR A 50 2.01 2.47 3.98
N ARG A 51 1.04 2.53 3.06
CA ARG A 51 -0.35 2.22 3.38
C ARG A 51 -0.57 0.72 3.60
N ILE A 52 -1.12 0.35 4.76
CA ILE A 52 -1.43 -1.06 5.11
C ILE A 52 -2.35 -1.74 4.09
N TRP A 53 -3.30 -1.01 3.52
CA TRP A 53 -4.19 -1.61 2.53
C TRP A 53 -3.40 -2.08 1.30
N HIS A 54 -2.42 -1.28 0.86
CA HIS A 54 -1.54 -1.65 -0.24
C HIS A 54 -0.57 -2.77 0.16
N TYR A 55 -0.17 -2.87 1.44
CA TYR A 55 0.55 -4.04 1.97
C TYR A 55 -0.27 -5.32 1.75
N LYS A 56 -1.50 -5.36 2.28
CA LYS A 56 -2.37 -6.54 2.16
C LYS A 56 -2.66 -6.89 0.71
N ARG A 57 -3.00 -5.88 -0.10
CA ARG A 57 -3.26 -6.06 -1.53
C ARG A 57 -2.02 -6.55 -2.29
N ALA A 58 -0.82 -6.07 -1.95
CA ALA A 58 0.42 -6.55 -2.55
C ALA A 58 0.73 -8.01 -2.19
N LEU A 59 0.32 -8.47 -1.01
CA LEU A 59 0.38 -9.89 -0.63
C LEU A 59 -0.61 -10.75 -1.44
N GLU A 60 -1.73 -10.21 -1.90
CA GLU A 60 -2.74 -10.97 -2.65
C GLU A 60 -2.47 -11.04 -4.17
N ILE A 61 -1.89 -9.99 -4.77
CA ILE A 61 -1.92 -9.82 -6.24
C ILE A 61 -0.73 -10.46 -6.99
N LYS A 62 0.47 -10.54 -6.40
CA LYS A 62 1.66 -10.98 -7.14
C LYS A 62 1.52 -12.42 -7.64
N GLU A 63 2.01 -12.71 -8.85
CA GLU A 63 1.87 -14.03 -9.47
C GLU A 63 2.45 -15.17 -8.62
N LYS A 64 3.59 -14.95 -7.97
CA LYS A 64 4.17 -15.89 -6.99
C LYS A 64 3.24 -16.13 -5.79
N ASN A 65 2.51 -15.10 -5.37
CA ASN A 65 1.55 -15.20 -4.28
C ASN A 65 0.29 -15.95 -4.71
N LYS A 66 -0.12 -15.90 -5.99
CA LYS A 66 -1.23 -16.73 -6.50
C LYS A 66 -0.94 -18.23 -6.41
N LEU A 67 0.31 -18.64 -6.61
CA LEU A 67 0.73 -20.04 -6.43
C LEU A 67 0.68 -20.43 -4.95
N CYS A 68 1.26 -19.60 -4.08
CA CYS A 68 1.19 -19.75 -2.63
C CYS A 68 -0.27 -19.78 -2.09
N LEU A 69 -1.16 -18.91 -2.58
CA LEU A 69 -2.56 -18.83 -2.13
C LEU A 69 -3.33 -20.13 -2.36
N LYS A 70 -3.10 -20.83 -3.47
CA LYS A 70 -3.69 -22.15 -3.70
C LYS A 70 -3.19 -23.19 -2.69
N GLU A 71 -1.92 -23.12 -2.32
CA GLU A 71 -1.34 -24.02 -1.32
C GLU A 71 -1.91 -23.71 0.08
N VAL A 72 -2.05 -22.42 0.39
CA VAL A 72 -2.67 -21.90 1.62
C VAL A 72 -4.13 -22.32 1.76
N GLU A 73 -4.95 -22.18 0.70
CA GLU A 73 -6.37 -22.56 0.71
C GLU A 73 -6.60 -24.03 1.06
N ASN A 74 -5.63 -24.89 0.73
CA ASN A 74 -5.69 -26.33 0.97
C ASN A 74 -4.99 -26.77 2.26
N ASN A 75 -4.38 -25.85 3.01
CA ASN A 75 -3.56 -26.17 4.19
C ASN A 75 -3.78 -25.18 5.34
N ILE A 76 -4.43 -25.66 6.41
CA ILE A 76 -4.77 -24.83 7.58
C ILE A 76 -3.56 -24.23 8.29
N ASN A 77 -2.41 -24.91 8.30
CA ASN A 77 -1.20 -24.40 8.92
C ASN A 77 -0.63 -23.23 8.12
N LEU A 78 -0.62 -23.34 6.79
CA LEU A 78 -0.19 -22.27 5.90
C LEU A 78 -1.15 -21.06 5.96
N ASP A 79 -2.47 -21.29 6.09
CA ASP A 79 -3.45 -20.21 6.32
C ASP A 79 -3.15 -19.46 7.63
N ILE A 80 -2.81 -20.17 8.70
CA ILE A 80 -2.38 -19.54 9.96
C ILE A 80 -1.11 -18.72 9.75
N HIS A 81 -0.08 -19.25 9.08
CA HIS A 81 1.15 -18.52 8.79
C HIS A 81 0.91 -17.28 7.94
N TYR A 82 0.11 -17.39 6.89
CA TYR A 82 -0.26 -16.28 6.03
C TYR A 82 -1.02 -15.18 6.81
N LYS A 83 -1.93 -15.57 7.70
CA LYS A 83 -2.62 -14.66 8.62
C LYS A 83 -1.66 -13.96 9.57
N PHE A 84 -0.62 -14.62 10.08
CA PHE A 84 0.40 -13.97 10.89
C PHE A 84 1.17 -12.91 10.08
N ILE A 85 1.65 -13.28 8.89
CA ILE A 85 2.40 -12.37 8.00
C ILE A 85 1.56 -11.16 7.59
N SER A 86 0.29 -11.36 7.24
CA SER A 86 -0.62 -10.25 6.89
C SER A 86 -0.89 -9.29 8.05
N ASN A 87 -0.63 -9.72 9.29
CA ASN A 87 -0.77 -8.93 10.52
C ASN A 87 0.55 -8.34 11.03
N PHE A 88 1.70 -8.62 10.41
CA PHE A 88 2.99 -7.99 10.78
C PHE A 88 2.94 -6.46 10.93
N PRO A 89 2.14 -5.69 10.16
CA PRO A 89 2.02 -4.26 10.40
C PRO A 89 1.55 -3.90 11.82
N PHE A 90 0.95 -4.82 12.56
CA PHE A 90 0.40 -4.59 13.90
C PHE A 90 1.18 -5.28 15.02
N ILE A 91 2.21 -6.04 14.67
CA ILE A 91 3.06 -6.72 15.64
C ILE A 91 4.20 -5.80 16.04
N ASN A 92 4.68 -5.91 17.29
CA ASN A 92 5.89 -5.19 17.70
C ASN A 92 7.03 -5.57 16.73
N PRO A 93 7.69 -4.59 16.08
CA PRO A 93 8.73 -4.85 15.09
C PRO A 93 9.88 -5.70 15.62
N GLU A 94 10.17 -5.66 16.92
CA GLU A 94 11.22 -6.48 17.54
C GLU A 94 10.96 -7.98 17.41
N TYR A 95 9.70 -8.42 17.35
CA TYR A 95 9.33 -9.84 17.24
C TYR A 95 9.14 -10.31 15.80
N ILE A 96 9.11 -9.42 14.80
CA ILE A 96 8.76 -9.78 13.42
C ILE A 96 9.76 -10.78 12.85
N ASN A 97 11.07 -10.56 13.04
CA ASN A 97 12.09 -11.44 12.52
C ASN A 97 12.05 -12.83 13.17
N ASP A 98 11.82 -12.90 14.48
CA ASP A 98 11.71 -14.18 15.19
C ASP A 98 10.51 -15.00 14.72
N ILE A 99 9.35 -14.35 14.56
CA ILE A 99 8.13 -14.99 14.03
C ILE A 99 8.37 -15.46 12.59
N TYR A 100 8.95 -14.61 11.73
CA TYR A 100 9.27 -14.96 10.35
C TYR A 100 10.20 -16.19 10.28
N ASN A 101 11.28 -16.20 11.06
CA ASN A 101 12.25 -17.30 11.08
C ASN A 101 11.62 -18.61 11.57
N LYS A 102 10.71 -18.54 12.55
CA LYS A 102 9.95 -19.70 13.00
C LYS A 102 9.07 -20.26 11.88
N ILE A 103 8.28 -19.41 11.22
CA ILE A 103 7.43 -19.81 10.08
C ILE A 103 8.28 -20.43 8.96
N LYS A 104 9.42 -19.79 8.62
CA LYS A 104 10.33 -20.25 7.57
C LYS A 104 10.91 -21.64 7.88
N SER A 105 11.29 -21.88 9.14
CA SER A 105 11.81 -23.17 9.59
C SER A 105 10.75 -24.27 9.50
N GLU A 106 9.54 -24.00 9.98
CA GLU A 106 8.41 -24.95 9.88
C GLU A 106 8.09 -25.27 8.40
N CYS A 107 8.03 -24.24 7.54
CA CYS A 107 7.78 -24.44 6.10
C CYS A 107 8.89 -25.23 5.40
N PHE A 108 10.14 -25.10 5.85
CA PHE A 108 11.26 -25.89 5.35
C PHE A 108 11.14 -27.37 5.75
N GLU A 109 10.78 -27.66 7.00
CA GLU A 109 10.59 -29.03 7.49
C GLU A 109 9.46 -29.76 6.75
N TYR A 110 8.34 -29.05 6.50
CA TYR A 110 7.18 -29.61 5.81
C TYR A 110 7.26 -29.54 4.28
N LYS A 111 8.33 -28.97 3.71
CA LYS A 111 8.57 -28.85 2.26
C LYS A 111 7.46 -28.09 1.52
N TYR A 112 7.04 -26.95 2.06
CA TYR A 112 6.09 -26.05 1.42
C TYR A 112 6.78 -25.15 0.41
N ASP A 113 7.21 -25.70 -0.73
CA ASP A 113 8.12 -25.06 -1.68
C ASP A 113 7.58 -23.72 -2.23
N ASN A 114 6.30 -23.61 -2.59
CA ASN A 114 5.77 -22.33 -3.10
C ASN A 114 5.63 -21.30 -1.98
N PHE A 115 5.32 -21.75 -0.75
CA PHE A 115 5.26 -20.87 0.40
C PHE A 115 6.67 -20.37 0.79
N LEU A 116 7.70 -21.22 0.68
CA LEU A 116 9.09 -20.82 0.88
C LEU A 116 9.53 -19.78 -0.14
N GLU A 117 9.19 -19.94 -1.42
CA GLU A 117 9.47 -18.93 -2.46
C GLU A 117 8.77 -17.59 -2.15
N PHE A 118 7.53 -17.65 -1.64
CA PHE A 118 6.82 -16.48 -1.13
C PHE A 118 7.56 -15.83 0.05
N LEU A 119 8.04 -16.61 1.02
CA LEU A 119 8.77 -16.10 2.18
C LEU A 119 10.09 -15.45 1.79
N GLU A 120 10.82 -15.98 0.82
CA GLU A 120 12.05 -15.38 0.31
C GLU A 120 11.79 -14.04 -0.39
N TYR A 121 10.75 -14.00 -1.24
CA TYR A 121 10.29 -12.76 -1.86
C TYR A 121 9.89 -11.72 -0.78
N PHE A 122 9.15 -12.16 0.24
CA PHE A 122 8.70 -11.31 1.33
C PHE A 122 9.86 -10.72 2.12
N GLU A 123 10.86 -11.54 2.46
CA GLU A 123 12.06 -11.10 3.16
C GLU A 123 12.82 -10.02 2.40
N ILE A 124 13.06 -10.24 1.11
CA ILE A 124 13.77 -9.29 0.25
C ILE A 124 13.00 -7.97 0.10
N THR A 125 11.66 -8.04 0.05
CA THR A 125 10.82 -6.87 -0.25
C THR A 125 10.41 -6.07 0.97
N TYR A 126 10.19 -6.71 2.12
CA TYR A 126 9.55 -6.06 3.29
C TYR A 126 10.38 -6.12 4.57
N LEU A 127 11.24 -7.13 4.73
CA LEU A 127 12.02 -7.32 5.97
C LEU A 127 13.44 -6.77 5.87
N LYS A 128 14.02 -6.71 4.67
CA LYS A 128 15.32 -6.05 4.47
C LYS A 128 15.21 -4.54 4.66
N ASP A 129 16.32 -3.93 5.10
CA ASP A 129 16.49 -2.50 5.38
C ASP A 129 15.63 -1.93 6.54
N ASP A 130 15.80 -0.63 6.75
CA ASP A 130 15.00 0.30 7.55
C ASP A 130 13.50 0.36 7.15
N GLU A 131 12.99 -0.58 6.36
CA GLU A 131 11.64 -0.54 5.76
C GLU A 131 10.54 -0.93 6.74
N ILE A 132 10.81 -1.79 7.72
CA ILE A 132 9.82 -2.21 8.73
C ILE A 132 9.19 -0.99 9.41
N LYS A 133 9.98 0.03 9.77
CA LYS A 133 9.47 1.25 10.41
C LYS A 133 8.50 2.04 9.53
N HIS A 134 8.58 1.89 8.20
CA HIS A 134 7.75 2.62 7.24
C HIS A 134 6.39 1.97 7.03
N TRP A 135 6.26 0.65 7.21
CA TRP A 135 4.97 -0.05 7.05
C TRP A 135 4.40 -0.64 8.33
N ASN A 136 5.15 -0.66 9.42
CA ASN A 136 4.66 -1.08 10.73
C ASN A 136 3.90 0.06 11.43
N TYR A 137 2.78 -0.29 12.04
CA TYR A 137 1.80 0.57 12.72
C TYR A 137 1.59 0.14 14.18
N TYR A 138 2.49 -0.66 14.75
CA TYR A 138 2.47 -0.94 16.18
C TYR A 138 2.44 0.40 16.95
N ASN A 139 1.49 0.52 17.88
CA ASN A 139 1.16 1.74 18.65
C ASN A 139 0.64 2.96 17.84
N ASN A 140 0.32 2.83 16.55
CA ASN A 140 -0.13 3.95 15.70
C ASN A 140 -1.39 3.60 14.86
N ILE A 141 -2.34 2.89 15.46
CA ILE A 141 -3.52 2.32 14.78
C ILE A 141 -4.55 3.40 14.36
N GLU A 142 -4.54 4.57 15.00
CA GLU A 142 -5.54 5.63 14.82
C GLU A 142 -5.55 6.28 13.41
N HIS A 143 -4.55 6.00 12.56
CA HIS A 143 -4.38 6.64 11.24
C HIS A 143 -4.51 5.67 10.05
N ILE A 144 -5.28 4.59 10.20
CA ILE A 144 -5.36 3.51 9.20
C ILE A 144 -6.57 3.63 8.26
N THR A 145 -7.53 4.54 8.52
CA THR A 145 -8.78 4.56 7.72
C THR A 145 -8.49 4.83 6.24
N ASN A 146 -8.96 3.93 5.38
CA ASN A 146 -8.79 3.99 3.92
C ASN A 146 -9.96 4.66 3.21
N ASN A 147 -11.05 4.97 3.95
CA ASN A 147 -12.32 5.50 3.44
C ASN A 147 -12.13 6.65 2.45
N ALA A 148 -11.22 7.59 2.72
CA ALA A 148 -10.98 8.73 1.83
C ALA A 148 -10.39 8.30 0.47
N SER A 149 -9.38 7.44 0.47
CA SER A 149 -8.79 6.92 -0.77
C SER A 149 -9.70 5.96 -1.51
N GLU A 150 -10.40 5.07 -0.80
CA GLU A 150 -11.35 4.14 -1.43
C GLU A 150 -12.54 4.88 -2.03
N SER A 151 -13.10 5.86 -1.31
CA SER A 151 -14.19 6.70 -1.83
C SER A 151 -13.75 7.44 -3.09
N PHE A 152 -12.53 7.98 -3.11
CA PHE A 152 -12.00 8.64 -4.30
C PHE A 152 -11.76 7.66 -5.45
N ASN A 153 -11.20 6.49 -5.18
CA ASN A 153 -11.02 5.44 -6.18
C ASN A 153 -12.34 4.98 -6.77
N ASN A 154 -13.36 4.77 -5.93
CA ASN A 154 -14.71 4.39 -6.36
C ASN A 154 -15.34 5.50 -7.22
N TYR A 155 -15.21 6.76 -6.82
CA TYR A 155 -15.65 7.89 -7.63
C TYR A 155 -14.99 7.89 -9.02
N LEU A 156 -13.68 7.64 -9.10
CA LEU A 156 -12.99 7.52 -10.39
C LEU A 156 -13.45 6.30 -11.18
N TYR A 157 -13.67 5.14 -10.54
CA TYR A 157 -14.22 3.97 -11.19
C TYR A 157 -15.60 4.25 -11.81
N ASP A 158 -16.45 5.00 -11.12
CA ASP A 158 -17.77 5.40 -11.63
C ASP A 158 -17.65 6.39 -12.80
N LEU A 159 -16.66 7.28 -12.76
CA LEU A 159 -16.38 8.24 -13.85
C LEU A 159 -15.85 7.57 -15.12
N PHE A 160 -15.12 6.45 -15.00
CA PHE A 160 -14.42 5.81 -16.11
C PHE A 160 -14.94 4.38 -16.36
N PRO A 161 -15.69 4.13 -17.45
CA PRO A 161 -16.04 2.76 -17.81
C PRO A 161 -14.78 1.93 -18.08
N LYS A 162 -14.79 0.65 -17.71
CA LYS A 162 -13.69 -0.30 -17.99
C LYS A 162 -13.31 -0.21 -19.47
N LYS A 163 -12.09 0.30 -19.76
CA LYS A 163 -11.50 0.62 -21.08
C LYS A 163 -11.82 2.02 -21.65
N SER A 164 -11.61 3.09 -20.89
CA SER A 164 -11.58 4.45 -21.46
C SER A 164 -10.27 4.72 -22.24
N HIS A 165 -10.35 5.28 -23.44
CA HIS A 165 -9.16 5.80 -24.14
C HIS A 165 -8.50 6.94 -23.35
N PHE A 166 -7.17 7.02 -23.41
CA PHE A 166 -6.36 8.02 -22.69
C PHE A 166 -6.85 9.47 -22.89
N TYR A 167 -7.23 9.85 -24.11
CA TYR A 167 -7.78 11.19 -24.37
C TYR A 167 -9.10 11.45 -23.66
N LYS A 168 -9.99 10.45 -23.59
CA LYS A 168 -11.24 10.54 -22.85
C LYS A 168 -10.98 10.65 -21.35
N PHE A 169 -9.97 9.94 -20.85
CA PHE A 169 -9.51 10.06 -19.48
C PHE A 169 -9.05 11.49 -19.15
N LEU A 170 -8.17 12.06 -19.97
CA LEU A 170 -7.61 13.40 -19.75
C LEU A 170 -8.70 14.50 -19.81
N LEU A 171 -9.62 14.42 -20.78
CA LEU A 171 -10.73 15.37 -20.91
C LEU A 171 -11.69 15.31 -19.73
N THR A 172 -12.00 14.12 -19.21
CA THR A 172 -12.84 13.97 -18.02
C THR A 172 -12.14 14.53 -16.79
N LEU A 173 -10.84 14.27 -16.60
CA LEU A 173 -10.09 14.85 -15.49
C LEU A 173 -10.09 16.38 -15.53
N GLN A 174 -9.88 17.00 -16.69
CA GLN A 174 -9.92 18.46 -16.84
C GLN A 174 -11.29 19.05 -16.46
N LYS A 175 -12.39 18.38 -16.85
CA LYS A 175 -13.74 18.79 -16.47
C LYS A 175 -13.96 18.69 -14.96
N VAL A 176 -13.56 17.57 -14.35
CA VAL A 176 -13.68 17.35 -12.90
C VAL A 176 -12.85 18.38 -12.12
N ASP A 177 -11.62 18.65 -12.56
CA ASP A 177 -10.71 19.62 -11.91
C ASP A 177 -11.29 21.04 -11.93
N SER A 178 -11.91 21.45 -13.05
CA SER A 178 -12.59 22.76 -13.11
C SER A 178 -13.73 22.90 -12.09
N LEU A 179 -14.49 21.83 -11.84
CA LEU A 179 -15.57 21.82 -10.85
C LEU A 179 -15.04 21.97 -9.41
N PHE A 180 -13.94 21.28 -9.09
CA PHE A 180 -13.30 21.39 -7.77
C PHE A 180 -12.63 22.75 -7.55
N TYR A 181 -12.07 23.35 -8.59
CA TYR A 181 -11.45 24.68 -8.51
C TYR A 181 -12.48 25.77 -8.19
N ASP A 182 -13.65 25.71 -8.82
CA ASP A 182 -14.75 26.64 -8.55
C ASP A 182 -15.30 26.46 -7.13
N ASP A 183 -15.48 25.22 -6.69
CA ASP A 183 -15.89 24.89 -5.32
C ASP A 183 -14.87 25.34 -4.25
N TYR A 184 -13.56 25.13 -4.49
CA TYR A 184 -12.49 25.65 -3.63
C TYR A 184 -12.52 27.17 -3.53
N LYS A 185 -12.70 27.86 -4.66
CA LYS A 185 -12.84 29.32 -4.69
C LYS A 185 -14.04 29.79 -3.86
N MET A 186 -15.19 29.14 -4.01
CA MET A 186 -16.40 29.48 -3.24
C MET A 186 -16.21 29.27 -1.73
N ARG A 187 -15.55 28.19 -1.31
CA ARG A 187 -15.24 27.95 0.11
C ARG A 187 -14.25 28.97 0.67
N LYS A 188 -13.31 29.45 -0.15
CA LYS A 188 -12.31 30.45 0.24
C LYS A 188 -12.85 31.87 0.27
N SER A 189 -13.81 32.21 -0.59
CA SER A 189 -14.44 33.53 -0.62
C SER A 189 -15.40 33.77 0.54
N GLY A 190 -15.67 32.76 1.38
CA GLY A 190 -16.73 32.80 2.39
C GLY A 190 -18.10 32.68 1.72
N ALA A 191 -19.00 31.94 2.36
CA ALA A 191 -20.43 32.06 2.06
C ALA A 191 -20.91 33.48 2.37
#